data_AF-A0A931SWF3-F1
#
_entry.id   AF-A0A931SWF3-F1
#
_cell.length_a   1.000
_cell.length_b   1.000
_cell.length_c   1.000
_cell.angle_alpha   90.00
_cell.angle_beta   90.00
_cell.angle_gamma   90.00
#
_symmetry.space_group_name_H-M   'P 1'
#
loop_
_entity.id
_entity.type
_entity.pdbx_description
1 polymer ?
#
loop_
_entity_poly.entity_id
_entity_poly.type
_entity_poly.pdbx_seq_one_letter_code
_entity_poly.pdbx_strand_id
1 'polypeptide(L)'
;MPLSFAEADRLYRANQLNDLTAVAAGRRFLKLRSLNRKEYLQRLFERSGVAKPEVRARALFEAAFDSRVTTQMIEACIREIYREERIERRRLEPDLVNQLYRVQEFNWGGLRQNNLEQTIVDNYVKRIRDYDRLCQSIDNELLVSMRGYVICSWYNHWTSIIIEDVFKEHPDVLPAVGLVKKIDFFIRNVPFDLKVTYLPEGYLAKERKGAGERPELTLLKQVARRRGLPIPTDLADADLLPDLWAKVEDDPSEDARTVIGQLRAFRNSVVDGIAEDPTDLIRWLYENQGDRRFDAANRLFLVLVDQRNYFDSWKLKRAKPLITEEIREYLDNCGQRPGRNITFTWEGTEYRVVSDVLMVRQIAARR
;
A
#
# COMPACT_ATOMS: atom_id res chain seq x y z
N MET A 1 18.10 -31.76 2.83
CA MET A 1 16.87 -32.53 3.09
C MET A 1 15.68 -31.70 2.64
N PRO A 2 14.60 -32.28 2.12
CA PRO A 2 13.38 -31.52 1.84
C PRO A 2 12.82 -30.94 3.16
N LEU A 3 12.38 -29.68 3.12
CA LEU A 3 11.78 -28.99 4.28
C LEU A 3 10.52 -29.74 4.72
N SER A 4 10.49 -30.22 5.96
CA SER A 4 9.30 -30.88 6.53
C SER A 4 8.16 -29.88 6.81
N PHE A 5 6.93 -30.38 6.97
CA PHE A 5 5.80 -29.54 7.36
C PHE A 5 6.05 -28.80 8.68
N ALA A 6 6.57 -29.49 9.69
CA ALA A 6 6.85 -28.91 11.01
C ALA A 6 7.90 -27.79 10.94
N GLU A 7 8.96 -27.96 10.15
CA GLU A 7 9.95 -26.91 9.92
C GLU A 7 9.37 -25.72 9.17
N ALA A 8 8.57 -25.97 8.13
CA ALA A 8 7.91 -24.91 7.37
C ALA A 8 6.92 -24.09 8.23
N ASP A 9 6.10 -24.76 9.04
CA ASP A 9 5.16 -24.11 9.96
C ASP A 9 5.90 -23.32 11.05
N ARG A 10 7.03 -23.83 11.56
CA ARG A 10 7.89 -23.10 12.50
C ARG A 10 8.42 -21.80 11.90
N LEU A 11 9.00 -21.86 10.70
CA LEU A 11 9.53 -20.67 10.01
C LEU A 11 8.41 -19.66 9.73
N TYR A 12 7.23 -20.13 9.30
CA TYR A 12 6.07 -19.29 9.05
C TYR A 12 5.61 -18.55 10.32
N ARG A 13 5.47 -19.26 11.44
CA ARG A 13 5.08 -18.68 12.73
C ARG A 13 6.11 -17.71 13.29
N ALA A 14 7.40 -17.99 13.07
CA ALA A 14 8.51 -17.13 13.43
C ALA A 14 8.68 -15.91 12.49
N ASN A 15 7.82 -15.75 11.47
CA ASN A 15 7.89 -14.67 10.49
C ASN A 15 9.19 -14.69 9.64
N GLN A 16 9.82 -15.84 9.50
CA GLN A 16 11.03 -16.06 8.70
C GLN A 16 10.67 -16.41 7.25
N LEU A 17 9.93 -15.51 6.59
CA LEU A 17 9.42 -15.75 5.24
C LEU A 17 10.54 -15.88 4.19
N ASN A 18 11.67 -15.21 4.38
CA ASN A 18 12.82 -15.31 3.48
C ASN A 18 13.43 -16.72 3.49
N ASP A 19 13.65 -17.28 4.67
CA ASP A 19 14.17 -18.64 4.85
C ASP A 19 13.19 -19.67 4.28
N LEU A 20 11.88 -19.45 4.52
CA LEU A 20 10.82 -20.30 4.00
C LEU A 20 10.75 -20.27 2.47
N THR A 21 10.90 -19.09 1.86
CA THR A 21 10.77 -18.92 0.40
C THR A 21 12.02 -19.27 -0.39
N ALA A 22 13.16 -19.47 0.27
CA ALA A 22 14.42 -19.89 -0.36
C ALA A 22 14.29 -21.27 -1.05
N VAL A 23 13.48 -22.18 -0.51
CA VAL A 23 13.31 -23.54 -1.02
C VAL A 23 11.95 -23.78 -1.67
N ALA A 24 11.89 -24.68 -2.66
CA ALA A 24 10.66 -24.98 -3.40
C ALA A 24 9.53 -25.51 -2.49
N ALA A 25 9.86 -26.35 -1.51
CA ALA A 25 8.91 -26.88 -0.54
C ALA A 25 8.24 -25.78 0.30
N GLY A 26 8.99 -24.74 0.70
CA GLY A 26 8.42 -23.63 1.47
C GLY A 26 7.59 -22.67 0.61
N ARG A 27 7.96 -22.45 -0.66
CA ARG A 27 7.07 -21.78 -1.62
C ARG A 27 5.76 -22.55 -1.83
N ARG A 28 5.82 -23.89 -1.93
CA ARG A 28 4.63 -24.76 -1.98
C ARG A 28 3.81 -24.67 -0.68
N PHE A 29 4.45 -24.65 0.49
CA PHE A 29 3.79 -24.47 1.78
C PHE A 29 2.94 -23.21 1.81
N LEU A 30 3.48 -22.06 1.37
CA LEU A 30 2.77 -20.79 1.38
C LEU A 30 1.55 -20.78 0.44
N LYS A 31 1.66 -21.41 -0.74
CA LYS A 31 0.52 -21.57 -1.65
C LYS A 31 -0.55 -22.48 -1.03
N LEU A 32 -0.16 -23.61 -0.45
CA LEU A 32 -1.11 -24.48 0.23
C LEU A 32 -1.74 -23.78 1.46
N ARG A 33 -0.99 -22.91 2.14
CA ARG A 33 -1.46 -22.12 3.28
C ARG A 33 -2.61 -21.20 2.90
N SER A 34 -2.64 -20.67 1.67
CA SER A 34 -3.78 -19.87 1.18
C SER A 34 -5.06 -20.68 1.04
N LEU A 35 -4.95 -22.01 0.98
CA LEU A 35 -6.09 -22.94 0.97
C LEU A 35 -6.44 -23.47 2.36
N ASN A 36 -5.83 -23.00 3.46
CA ASN A 36 -6.04 -23.55 4.81
C ASN A 36 -7.39 -23.15 5.46
N ARG A 37 -8.48 -23.29 4.69
CA ARG A 37 -9.86 -23.40 5.14
C ARG A 37 -10.32 -24.83 4.84
N LYS A 38 -11.19 -25.38 5.68
CA LYS A 38 -11.63 -26.78 5.55
C LYS A 38 -12.21 -27.05 4.16
N GLU A 39 -13.07 -26.16 3.69
CA GLU A 39 -13.79 -26.27 2.42
C GLU A 39 -12.82 -26.24 1.22
N TYR A 40 -11.78 -25.40 1.29
CA TYR A 40 -10.78 -25.27 0.23
C TYR A 40 -9.84 -26.47 0.17
N LEU A 41 -9.41 -27.01 1.33
CA LEU A 41 -8.61 -28.24 1.38
C LEU A 41 -9.41 -29.46 0.89
N GLN A 42 -10.70 -29.57 1.26
CA GLN A 42 -11.57 -30.63 0.76
C GLN A 42 -11.69 -30.57 -0.77
N ARG A 43 -11.96 -29.38 -1.31
CA ARG A 43 -12.01 -29.12 -2.74
C ARG A 43 -10.68 -29.45 -3.44
N LEU A 44 -9.54 -29.14 -2.82
CA LEU A 44 -8.23 -29.49 -3.36
C LEU A 44 -8.07 -31.00 -3.53
N PHE A 45 -8.42 -31.79 -2.51
CA PHE A 45 -8.37 -33.26 -2.61
C PHE A 45 -9.31 -33.77 -3.71
N GLU A 46 -10.56 -33.30 -3.75
CA GLU A 46 -11.54 -33.67 -4.78
C GLU A 46 -11.05 -33.36 -6.20
N ARG A 47 -10.53 -32.15 -6.44
CA ARG A 47 -10.04 -31.73 -7.76
C ARG A 47 -8.72 -32.38 -8.15
N SER A 48 -7.87 -32.72 -7.18
CA SER A 48 -6.58 -33.36 -7.44
C SER A 48 -6.68 -34.85 -7.79
N GLY A 49 -7.82 -35.49 -7.48
CA GLY A 49 -7.98 -36.95 -7.57
C GLY A 49 -7.17 -37.73 -6.53
N VAL A 50 -6.49 -37.05 -5.59
CA VAL A 50 -5.78 -37.68 -4.48
C VAL A 50 -6.79 -38.02 -3.38
N ALA A 51 -6.75 -39.27 -2.90
CA ALA A 51 -7.63 -39.73 -1.84
C ALA A 51 -7.54 -38.81 -0.62
N LYS A 52 -8.69 -38.24 -0.22
CA LYS A 52 -8.77 -37.39 0.95
C LYS A 52 -8.46 -38.23 2.20
N PRO A 53 -7.49 -37.82 3.03
CA PRO A 53 -7.19 -38.54 4.26
C PRO A 53 -8.37 -38.48 5.25
N GLU A 54 -8.54 -39.56 6.02
CA GLU A 54 -9.52 -39.64 7.12
C GLU A 54 -8.98 -38.96 8.38
N VAL A 55 -8.69 -37.66 8.27
CA VAL A 55 -8.17 -36.85 9.37
C VAL A 55 -9.13 -35.71 9.73
N ARG A 56 -9.00 -35.22 10.96
CA ARG A 56 -9.75 -34.03 11.41
C ARG A 56 -9.36 -32.81 10.57
N ALA A 57 -10.27 -31.82 10.46
CA ALA A 57 -10.06 -30.62 9.65
C ALA A 57 -8.72 -29.90 9.92
N ARG A 58 -8.30 -29.81 11.19
CA ARG A 58 -7.03 -29.20 11.61
C ARG A 58 -5.77 -29.89 11.06
N ALA A 59 -5.87 -31.17 10.71
CA ALA A 59 -4.76 -31.98 10.18
C ALA A 59 -4.80 -32.09 8.65
N LEU A 60 -5.85 -31.57 7.98
CA LEU A 60 -5.94 -31.61 6.52
C LEU A 60 -4.82 -30.82 5.85
N PHE A 61 -4.34 -29.74 6.47
CA PHE A 61 -3.29 -28.90 5.89
C PHE A 61 -1.94 -29.65 5.83
N GLU A 62 -1.54 -30.26 6.94
CA GLU A 62 -0.36 -31.13 7.01
C GLU A 62 -0.51 -32.33 6.08
N ALA A 63 -1.66 -33.00 6.13
CA ALA A 63 -1.90 -34.16 5.28
C ALA A 63 -1.88 -33.81 3.77
N ALA A 64 -2.38 -32.64 3.38
CA ALA A 64 -2.26 -32.15 2.00
C ALA A 64 -0.81 -31.83 1.64
N PHE A 65 -0.03 -31.27 2.58
CA PHE A 65 1.39 -30.99 2.38
C PHE A 65 2.19 -32.27 2.11
N ASP A 66 1.96 -33.33 2.87
CA ASP A 66 2.67 -34.62 2.76
C ASP A 66 2.09 -35.57 1.70
N SER A 67 0.95 -35.20 1.09
CA SER A 67 0.32 -36.00 0.05
C SER A 67 0.98 -35.88 -1.34
N ARG A 68 0.46 -36.64 -2.31
CA ARG A 68 0.85 -36.56 -3.73
C ARG A 68 0.32 -35.32 -4.46
N VAL A 69 -0.42 -34.43 -3.79
CA VAL A 69 -0.94 -33.20 -4.40
C VAL A 69 0.24 -32.33 -4.86
N THR A 70 0.33 -32.06 -6.16
CA THR A 70 1.43 -31.29 -6.74
C THR A 70 1.24 -29.79 -6.56
N THR A 71 2.31 -28.99 -6.75
CA THR A 71 2.20 -27.52 -6.76
C THR A 71 1.24 -27.02 -7.84
N GLN A 72 1.24 -27.66 -9.01
CA GLN A 72 0.35 -27.30 -10.12
C GLN A 72 -1.13 -27.53 -9.77
N MET A 73 -1.44 -28.61 -9.04
CA MET A 73 -2.80 -28.87 -8.55
C MET A 73 -3.25 -27.81 -7.54
N ILE A 74 -2.36 -27.41 -6.63
CA ILE A 74 -2.63 -26.33 -5.66
C ILE A 74 -2.92 -25.02 -6.40
N GLU A 75 -2.07 -24.65 -7.35
CA GLU A 75 -2.24 -23.42 -8.14
C GLU A 75 -3.53 -23.42 -8.97
N ALA A 76 -3.86 -24.54 -9.61
CA ALA A 76 -5.10 -24.69 -10.36
C ALA A 76 -6.33 -24.49 -9.46
N CYS A 77 -6.33 -25.11 -8.27
CA CYS A 77 -7.41 -24.97 -7.30
C CYS A 77 -7.54 -23.51 -6.79
N ILE A 78 -6.43 -22.84 -6.48
CA ILE A 78 -6.39 -21.42 -6.11
C ILE A 78 -7.02 -20.55 -7.22
N ARG A 79 -6.63 -20.77 -8.47
CA ARG A 79 -7.16 -20.00 -9.62
C ARG A 79 -8.65 -20.24 -9.82
N GLU A 80 -9.12 -21.47 -9.63
CA GLU A 80 -10.54 -21.82 -9.71
C GLU A 80 -11.36 -21.08 -8.64
N ILE A 81 -10.95 -21.17 -7.36
CA ILE A 81 -11.60 -20.48 -6.25
C ILE A 81 -11.62 -18.97 -6.48
N TYR A 82 -10.48 -18.37 -6.85
CA TYR A 82 -10.40 -16.94 -7.08
C TYR A 82 -11.34 -16.48 -8.21
N ARG A 83 -11.40 -17.22 -9.33
CA ARG A 83 -12.29 -16.89 -10.44
C ARG A 83 -13.75 -16.86 -10.01
N GLU A 84 -14.17 -17.80 -9.19
CA GLU A 84 -15.54 -17.85 -8.65
C GLU A 84 -15.84 -16.66 -7.74
N GLU A 85 -14.96 -16.36 -6.78
CA GLU A 85 -15.12 -15.21 -5.90
C GLU A 85 -15.11 -13.88 -6.66
N ARG A 86 -14.35 -13.80 -7.76
CA ARG A 86 -14.20 -12.61 -8.60
C ARG A 86 -15.43 -12.31 -9.46
N ILE A 87 -16.27 -13.31 -9.79
CA ILE A 87 -17.48 -13.11 -10.61
C ILE A 87 -18.42 -12.07 -9.96
N GLU A 88 -18.73 -12.25 -8.68
CA GLU A 88 -19.60 -11.34 -7.93
C GLU A 88 -18.96 -9.94 -7.80
N ARG A 89 -17.68 -9.86 -7.43
CA ARG A 89 -16.98 -8.57 -7.31
C ARG A 89 -16.97 -7.80 -8.63
N ARG A 90 -16.71 -8.49 -9.75
CA ARG A 90 -16.71 -7.88 -11.09
C ARG A 90 -18.09 -7.36 -11.48
N ARG A 91 -19.16 -8.04 -11.07
CA ARG A 91 -20.54 -7.61 -11.30
C ARG A 91 -20.85 -6.27 -10.60
N LEU A 92 -20.38 -6.10 -9.37
CA LEU A 92 -20.64 -4.92 -8.53
C LEU A 92 -19.65 -3.77 -8.76
N GLU A 93 -18.54 -4.04 -9.43
CA GLU A 93 -17.43 -3.11 -9.57
C GLU A 93 -17.78 -1.77 -10.25
N PRO A 94 -18.59 -1.71 -11.34
CA PRO A 94 -18.94 -0.44 -11.97
C PRO A 94 -19.63 0.53 -11.00
N ASP A 95 -20.55 0.03 -10.18
CA ASP A 95 -21.25 0.82 -9.17
C ASP A 95 -20.30 1.25 -8.06
N LEU A 96 -19.42 0.35 -7.60
CA LEU A 96 -18.40 0.69 -6.61
C LEU A 96 -17.47 1.79 -7.11
N VAL A 97 -17.01 1.72 -8.36
CA VAL A 97 -16.18 2.76 -8.99
C VAL A 97 -16.94 4.09 -8.99
N ASN A 98 -18.22 4.11 -9.38
CA ASN A 98 -19.04 5.32 -9.30
C ASN A 98 -19.10 5.90 -7.87
N GLN A 99 -19.23 5.06 -6.83
CA GLN A 99 -19.20 5.54 -5.45
C GLN A 99 -17.82 6.10 -5.05
N LEU A 100 -16.72 5.48 -5.48
CA LEU A 100 -15.37 5.96 -5.21
C LEU A 100 -15.11 7.35 -5.82
N TYR A 101 -15.73 7.68 -6.95
CA TYR A 101 -15.66 9.01 -7.55
C TYR A 101 -16.41 10.08 -6.76
N ARG A 102 -17.32 9.72 -5.85
CA ARG A 102 -18.03 10.68 -4.98
C ARG A 102 -17.15 11.24 -3.86
N VAL A 103 -16.06 10.57 -3.50
CA VAL A 103 -15.11 11.07 -2.51
C VAL A 103 -14.35 12.27 -3.09
N GLN A 104 -14.63 13.49 -2.61
CA GLN A 104 -13.97 14.71 -3.10
C GLN A 104 -12.80 15.16 -2.22
N GLU A 105 -12.76 14.70 -0.97
CA GLU A 105 -11.76 15.08 0.01
C GLU A 105 -11.15 13.83 0.66
N PHE A 106 -9.85 13.89 0.93
CA PHE A 106 -9.11 12.82 1.58
C PHE A 106 -8.33 13.38 2.77
N ASN A 107 -9.05 13.60 3.87
CA ASN A 107 -8.51 14.09 5.12
C ASN A 107 -8.89 13.13 6.26
N TRP A 108 -7.89 12.69 7.03
CA TRP A 108 -8.06 11.79 8.16
C TRP A 108 -8.67 12.46 9.40
N GLY A 109 -8.83 13.79 9.38
CA GLY A 109 -9.43 14.58 10.44
C GLY A 109 -8.65 14.47 11.76
N GLY A 110 -7.31 14.46 11.70
CA GLY A 110 -6.47 14.44 12.91
C GLY A 110 -6.44 13.12 13.70
N LEU A 111 -7.36 12.18 13.45
CA LEU A 111 -7.34 10.81 14.01
C LEU A 111 -6.31 9.95 13.26
N ARG A 112 -5.05 10.37 13.27
CA ARG A 112 -3.92 9.54 12.86
C ARG A 112 -3.45 8.74 14.06
N GLN A 113 -4.04 7.56 14.26
CA GLN A 113 -3.43 6.40 14.92
C GLN A 113 -4.47 5.27 15.07
N ASN A 114 -4.00 4.03 15.10
CA ASN A 114 -4.81 2.82 15.24
C ASN A 114 -5.49 2.68 16.63
N ASN A 115 -5.76 3.78 17.34
CA ASN A 115 -6.38 3.73 18.66
C ASN A 115 -7.36 4.90 18.85
N LEU A 116 -8.46 4.87 18.08
CA LEU A 116 -9.56 5.82 18.21
C LEU A 116 -10.07 5.90 19.65
N GLU A 117 -10.20 4.76 20.31
CA GLU A 117 -10.66 4.67 21.70
C GLU A 117 -9.73 5.42 22.65
N GLN A 118 -8.42 5.18 22.59
CA GLN A 118 -7.45 5.89 23.43
C GLN A 118 -7.47 7.39 23.17
N THR A 119 -7.56 7.80 21.90
CA THR A 119 -7.67 9.22 21.55
C THR A 119 -8.92 9.85 22.14
N ILE A 120 -10.06 9.16 22.11
CA ILE A 120 -11.31 9.61 22.73
C ILE A 120 -11.14 9.73 24.25
N VAL A 121 -10.60 8.69 24.88
CA VAL A 121 -10.43 8.62 26.34
C VAL A 121 -9.49 9.73 26.83
N ASP A 122 -8.34 9.90 26.18
CA ASP A 122 -7.31 10.82 26.65
C ASP A 122 -7.61 12.28 26.33
N ASN A 123 -8.29 12.58 25.21
CA ASN A 123 -8.57 13.96 24.80
C ASN A 123 -9.93 14.49 25.26
N TYR A 124 -10.93 13.62 25.41
CA TYR A 124 -12.29 14.05 25.73
C TYR A 124 -12.68 13.58 27.13
N VAL A 125 -12.65 12.28 27.42
CA VAL A 125 -13.19 11.71 28.68
C VAL A 125 -12.39 12.17 29.91
N LYS A 126 -11.06 12.07 29.88
CA LYS A 126 -10.22 12.41 31.05
C LYS A 126 -9.94 13.91 31.19
N ARG A 127 -10.11 14.70 30.13
CA ARG A 127 -9.69 16.12 30.06
C ARG A 127 -10.83 17.11 30.18
N ILE A 128 -12.03 16.76 29.71
CA ILE A 128 -13.17 17.68 29.68
C ILE A 128 -14.11 17.34 30.83
N ARG A 129 -14.13 18.17 31.87
CA ARG A 129 -15.03 18.01 33.03
C ARG A 129 -16.41 18.62 32.81
N ASP A 130 -16.46 19.72 32.07
CA ASP A 130 -17.70 20.45 31.80
C ASP A 130 -18.52 19.75 30.72
N TYR A 131 -19.81 19.48 31.00
CA TYR A 131 -20.66 18.68 30.13
C TYR A 131 -21.01 19.40 28.83
N ASP A 132 -21.32 20.70 28.90
CA ASP A 132 -21.70 21.48 27.71
C ASP A 132 -20.50 21.62 26.75
N ARG A 133 -19.31 21.85 27.31
CA ARG A 133 -18.07 21.83 26.54
C ARG A 133 -17.79 20.45 25.92
N LEU A 134 -18.06 19.37 26.64
CA LEU A 134 -17.90 18.01 26.10
C LEU A 134 -18.80 17.81 24.87
N CYS A 135 -20.09 18.17 24.99
CA CYS A 135 -21.04 18.11 23.88
C CYS A 135 -20.56 18.94 22.68
N GLN A 136 -20.10 20.17 22.93
CA GLN A 136 -19.57 21.04 21.87
C GLN A 136 -18.33 20.44 21.18
N SER A 137 -17.38 19.88 21.92
CA SER A 137 -16.20 19.24 21.34
C SER A 137 -16.55 17.94 20.60
N ILE A 138 -17.60 17.22 21.01
CA ILE A 138 -18.10 16.06 20.26
C ILE A 138 -18.61 16.50 18.88
N ASP A 139 -19.51 17.49 18.85
CA ASP A 139 -20.18 17.90 17.62
C ASP A 139 -19.24 18.61 16.64
N ASN A 140 -18.31 19.43 17.14
CA ASN A 140 -17.48 20.29 16.31
C ASN A 140 -16.10 19.72 15.98
N GLU A 141 -15.55 18.82 16.81
CA GLU A 141 -14.20 18.28 16.61
C GLU A 141 -14.25 16.76 16.33
N LEU A 142 -14.81 15.98 17.26
CA LEU A 142 -14.77 14.52 17.18
C LEU A 142 -15.59 14.00 15.99
N LEU A 143 -16.79 14.52 15.77
CA LEU A 143 -17.65 14.12 14.67
C LEU A 143 -17.01 14.40 13.29
N VAL A 144 -16.38 15.57 13.14
CA VAL A 144 -15.64 15.95 11.93
C VAL A 144 -14.49 14.98 11.70
N SER A 145 -13.72 14.71 12.75
CA SER A 145 -12.58 13.80 12.74
C SER A 145 -12.99 12.37 12.36
N MET A 146 -14.05 11.85 12.99
CA MET A 146 -14.60 10.52 12.74
C MET A 146 -15.12 10.40 11.30
N ARG A 147 -15.78 11.43 10.78
CA ARG A 147 -16.24 11.46 9.38
C ARG A 147 -15.06 11.30 8.43
N GLY A 148 -14.00 12.08 8.62
CA GLY A 148 -12.76 11.98 7.82
C GLY A 148 -12.13 10.59 7.88
N TYR A 149 -11.98 10.04 9.09
CA TYR A 149 -11.44 8.70 9.31
C TYR A 149 -12.25 7.60 8.60
N VAL A 150 -13.58 7.61 8.74
CA VAL A 150 -14.46 6.59 8.13
C VAL A 150 -14.41 6.67 6.61
N ILE A 151 -14.50 7.87 6.03
CA ILE A 151 -14.43 8.06 4.57
C ILE A 151 -13.07 7.60 4.04
N CYS A 152 -11.96 8.02 4.65
CA CYS A 152 -10.62 7.62 4.22
C CYS A 152 -10.40 6.10 4.35
N SER A 153 -10.87 5.50 5.45
CA SER A 153 -10.75 4.05 5.68
C SER A 153 -11.56 3.25 4.66
N TRP A 154 -12.81 3.65 4.41
CA TRP A 154 -13.67 3.04 3.40
C TRP A 154 -13.06 3.18 2.00
N TYR A 155 -12.60 4.38 1.64
CA TYR A 155 -11.97 4.64 0.34
C TYR A 155 -10.71 3.78 0.14
N ASN A 156 -9.83 3.71 1.14
CA ASN A 156 -8.63 2.88 1.09
C ASN A 156 -8.97 1.39 0.98
N HIS A 157 -9.95 0.91 1.73
CA HIS A 157 -10.36 -0.49 1.70
C HIS A 157 -10.80 -0.92 0.30
N TRP A 158 -11.76 -0.19 -0.29
CA TRP A 158 -12.33 -0.56 -1.59
C TRP A 158 -11.37 -0.34 -2.75
N THR A 159 -10.56 0.72 -2.71
CA THR A 159 -9.53 0.91 -3.74
C THR A 159 -8.46 -0.17 -3.65
N SER A 160 -8.06 -0.61 -2.46
CA SER A 160 -7.10 -1.72 -2.31
C SER A 160 -7.65 -3.02 -2.90
N ILE A 161 -8.93 -3.34 -2.66
CA ILE A 161 -9.58 -4.50 -3.28
C ILE A 161 -9.52 -4.45 -4.81
N ILE A 162 -9.89 -3.30 -5.41
CA ILE A 162 -9.86 -3.14 -6.87
C ILE A 162 -8.44 -3.28 -7.41
N ILE A 163 -7.46 -2.63 -6.78
CA ILE A 163 -6.06 -2.66 -7.21
C ILE A 163 -5.50 -4.08 -7.11
N GLU A 164 -5.76 -4.79 -6.01
CA GLU A 164 -5.38 -6.18 -5.85
C GLU A 164 -6.03 -7.08 -6.91
N ASP A 165 -7.33 -6.88 -7.19
CA ASP A 165 -8.04 -7.63 -8.23
C ASP A 165 -7.37 -7.42 -9.60
N VAL A 166 -6.89 -6.22 -9.91
CA VAL A 166 -6.15 -5.92 -11.15
C VAL A 166 -4.84 -6.72 -11.24
N PHE A 167 -4.05 -6.78 -10.16
CA PHE A 167 -2.85 -7.64 -10.12
C PHE A 167 -3.22 -9.12 -10.32
N LYS A 168 -4.20 -9.60 -9.55
CA LYS A 168 -4.59 -11.01 -9.46
C LYS A 168 -5.27 -11.54 -10.74
N GLU A 169 -5.71 -10.66 -11.63
CA GLU A 169 -6.23 -11.00 -12.96
C GLU A 169 -5.14 -11.33 -13.99
N HIS A 170 -3.89 -10.94 -13.73
CA HIS A 170 -2.78 -11.20 -14.64
C HIS A 170 -2.36 -12.69 -14.62
N PRO A 171 -2.04 -13.33 -15.77
CA PRO A 171 -1.69 -14.75 -15.83
C PRO A 171 -0.48 -15.14 -14.96
N ASP A 172 0.54 -14.29 -14.90
CA ASP A 172 1.77 -14.51 -14.12
C ASP A 172 1.60 -14.31 -12.60
N VAL A 173 0.40 -13.91 -12.18
CA VAL A 173 0.05 -13.69 -10.79
C VAL A 173 -0.83 -14.83 -10.30
N LEU A 174 -0.46 -15.39 -9.14
CA LEU A 174 -1.27 -16.35 -8.41
C LEU A 174 -1.83 -15.65 -7.15
N PRO A 175 -3.15 -15.54 -6.99
CA PRO A 175 -3.75 -14.90 -5.82
C PRO A 175 -3.58 -15.74 -4.54
N ALA A 176 -3.56 -15.11 -3.37
CA ALA A 176 -3.83 -15.79 -2.11
C ALA A 176 -5.36 -15.73 -1.82
N VAL A 177 -6.06 -16.85 -2.01
CA VAL A 177 -7.53 -16.95 -1.79
C VAL A 177 -7.95 -17.08 -0.33
N GLY A 178 -6.99 -17.21 0.57
CA GLY A 178 -7.20 -17.23 2.02
C GLY A 178 -6.13 -16.41 2.70
N LEU A 179 -6.37 -16.05 3.97
CA LEU A 179 -5.46 -15.20 4.72
C LEU A 179 -4.10 -15.89 4.88
N VAL A 180 -3.10 -15.34 4.22
CA VAL A 180 -1.68 -15.65 4.44
C VAL A 180 -1.03 -14.37 4.94
N LYS A 181 -0.56 -14.41 6.19
CA LYS A 181 0.13 -13.28 6.82
C LYS A 181 1.18 -12.71 5.86
N LYS A 182 1.03 -11.42 5.49
CA LYS A 182 1.98 -10.63 4.69
C LYS A 182 2.20 -11.15 3.27
N ILE A 183 1.18 -11.77 2.67
CA ILE A 183 1.21 -12.22 1.27
C ILE A 183 -0.19 -12.04 0.67
N ASP A 184 -0.30 -11.16 -0.33
CA ASP A 184 -1.54 -10.94 -1.08
C ASP A 184 -1.61 -11.79 -2.34
N PHE A 185 -0.44 -12.02 -2.97
CA PHE A 185 -0.30 -12.82 -4.18
C PHE A 185 1.16 -13.25 -4.41
N PHE A 186 1.36 -14.09 -5.42
CA PHE A 186 2.67 -14.52 -5.90
C PHE A 186 2.85 -14.08 -7.35
N ILE A 187 3.92 -13.34 -7.65
CA ILE A 187 4.32 -13.05 -9.02
C ILE A 187 5.42 -14.03 -9.39
N ARG A 188 5.21 -14.88 -10.40
CA ARG A 188 6.20 -15.89 -10.85
C ARG A 188 6.87 -16.67 -9.69
N ASN A 189 6.06 -17.09 -8.71
CA ASN A 189 6.43 -17.82 -7.48
C ASN A 189 7.08 -17.01 -6.35
N VAL A 190 7.30 -15.71 -6.52
CA VAL A 190 7.77 -14.82 -5.45
C VAL A 190 6.57 -14.23 -4.73
N PRO A 191 6.40 -14.44 -3.42
CA PRO A 191 5.30 -13.85 -2.66
C PRO A 191 5.53 -12.36 -2.43
N PHE A 192 4.45 -11.58 -2.53
CA PHE A 192 4.45 -10.16 -2.24
C PHE A 192 3.24 -9.77 -1.40
N ASP A 193 3.48 -8.84 -0.47
CA ASP A 193 2.50 -7.99 0.18
C ASP A 193 2.41 -6.68 -0.63
N LEU A 194 1.21 -6.33 -1.09
CA LEU A 194 1.00 -5.10 -1.84
C LEU A 194 0.90 -3.92 -0.87
N LYS A 195 1.58 -2.83 -1.22
CA LYS A 195 1.50 -1.57 -0.48
C LYS A 195 1.24 -0.42 -1.43
N VAL A 196 0.03 0.11 -1.37
CA VAL A 196 -0.34 1.31 -2.14
C VAL A 196 -0.01 2.56 -1.32
N THR A 197 0.84 3.42 -1.87
CA THR A 197 1.27 4.66 -1.22
C THR A 197 1.36 5.81 -2.21
N TYR A 198 1.53 7.02 -1.69
CA TYR A 198 1.91 8.20 -2.46
C TYR A 198 3.42 8.41 -2.36
N LEU A 199 3.97 9.27 -3.20
CA LEU A 199 5.34 9.75 -3.02
C LEU A 199 5.47 10.43 -1.65
N PRO A 200 6.30 9.91 -0.73
CA PRO A 200 6.33 10.45 0.63
C PRO A 200 6.97 11.85 0.67
N GLU A 201 6.32 12.80 1.34
CA GLU A 201 6.87 14.15 1.52
C GLU A 201 8.21 14.15 2.28
N GLY A 202 8.40 13.19 3.21
CA GLY A 202 9.68 13.00 3.90
C GLY A 202 10.81 12.54 2.97
N TYR A 203 10.49 11.74 1.95
CA TYR A 203 11.46 11.34 0.92
C TYR A 203 11.81 12.53 0.03
N LEU A 204 10.82 13.30 -0.43
CA LEU A 204 11.06 14.53 -1.19
C LEU A 204 11.94 15.53 -0.41
N ALA A 205 11.70 15.70 0.88
CA ALA A 205 12.51 16.55 1.74
C ALA A 205 13.96 16.04 1.87
N LYS A 206 14.17 14.72 1.97
CA LYS A 206 15.50 14.09 1.98
C LYS A 206 16.24 14.38 0.66
N GLU A 207 15.62 14.09 -0.48
CA GLU A 207 16.24 14.30 -1.79
C GLU A 207 16.58 15.77 -2.03
N ARG A 208 15.67 16.68 -1.65
CA ARG A 208 15.90 18.12 -1.75
C ARG A 208 17.07 18.59 -0.90
N LYS A 209 17.16 18.10 0.34
CA LYS A 209 18.31 18.37 1.21
C LYS A 209 19.60 17.81 0.62
N GLY A 210 19.57 16.61 0.04
CA GLY A 210 20.72 15.99 -0.63
C GLY A 210 21.23 16.81 -1.83
N ALA A 211 20.33 17.48 -2.55
CA ALA A 211 20.65 18.39 -3.64
C ALA A 211 21.15 19.79 -3.16
N GLY A 212 21.24 20.04 -1.85
CA GLY A 212 21.60 21.35 -1.31
C GLY A 212 20.51 22.42 -1.43
N GLU A 213 19.30 22.01 -1.79
CA GLU A 213 18.15 22.90 -2.00
C GLU A 213 17.44 23.26 -0.69
N ARG A 214 16.88 24.46 -0.62
CA ARG A 214 16.11 24.91 0.56
C ARG A 214 14.79 24.14 0.67
N PRO A 215 14.24 23.89 1.88
CA PRO A 215 12.94 23.25 2.02
C PRO A 215 11.82 24.00 1.30
N GLU A 216 10.90 23.27 0.66
CA GLU A 216 9.82 23.88 -0.16
C GLU A 216 8.99 24.87 0.65
N LEU A 217 8.61 24.48 1.88
CA LEU A 217 7.83 25.33 2.77
C LEU A 217 8.57 26.65 3.13
N THR A 218 9.90 26.63 3.17
CA THR A 218 10.70 27.86 3.40
C THR A 218 10.58 28.80 2.21
N LEU A 219 10.70 28.27 0.99
CA LEU A 219 10.60 29.05 -0.25
C LEU A 219 9.19 29.64 -0.41
N LEU A 220 8.16 28.83 -0.17
CA LEU A 220 6.76 29.27 -0.24
C LEU A 220 6.46 30.35 0.81
N LYS A 221 6.92 30.19 2.06
CA LYS A 221 6.78 31.23 3.10
C LYS A 221 7.51 32.53 2.72
N GLN A 222 8.66 32.44 2.05
CA GLN A 222 9.40 33.62 1.57
C GLN A 222 8.60 34.38 0.51
N VAL A 223 8.08 33.69 -0.51
CA VAL A 223 7.24 34.29 -1.54
C VAL A 223 5.99 34.89 -0.90
N ALA A 224 5.27 34.12 -0.07
CA ALA A 224 4.06 34.60 0.59
C ALA A 224 4.29 35.91 1.38
N ARG A 225 5.38 36.02 2.15
CA ARG A 225 5.73 37.26 2.85
C ARG A 225 6.04 38.41 1.91
N ARG A 226 6.84 38.20 0.85
CA ARG A 226 7.18 39.24 -0.14
C ARG A 226 5.95 39.74 -0.88
N ARG A 227 4.98 38.86 -1.13
CA ARG A 227 3.76 39.12 -1.90
C ARG A 227 2.58 39.56 -1.03
N GLY A 228 2.72 39.54 0.30
CA GLY A 228 1.62 39.84 1.22
C GLY A 228 0.51 38.79 1.22
N LEU A 229 0.81 37.54 0.83
CA LEU A 229 -0.15 36.44 0.88
C LEU A 229 -0.36 35.98 2.34
N PRO A 230 -1.60 35.66 2.75
CA PRO A 230 -1.88 35.22 4.11
C PRO A 230 -1.28 33.84 4.40
N ILE A 231 -0.49 33.76 5.47
CA ILE A 231 0.12 32.52 5.97
C ILE A 231 -0.66 32.07 7.21
N PRO A 232 -1.41 30.95 7.14
CA PRO A 232 -2.09 30.39 8.31
C PRO A 232 -1.10 30.06 9.43
N THR A 233 -1.51 30.28 10.67
CA THR A 233 -0.67 30.03 11.87
C THR A 233 -1.14 28.82 12.67
N ASP A 234 -2.31 28.32 12.34
CA ASP A 234 -3.05 27.22 12.94
C ASP A 234 -2.87 25.88 12.20
N LEU A 235 -2.32 25.92 10.98
CA LEU A 235 -2.06 24.70 10.19
C LEU A 235 -0.72 24.05 10.57
N ALA A 236 -0.75 22.72 10.69
CA ALA A 236 0.46 21.91 10.73
C ALA A 236 1.17 21.91 9.37
N ASP A 237 2.49 21.66 9.35
CA ASP A 237 3.29 21.72 8.12
C ASP A 237 2.76 20.85 6.97
N ALA A 238 2.13 19.71 7.28
CA ALA A 238 1.54 18.81 6.29
C ALA A 238 0.36 19.44 5.53
N ASP A 239 -0.41 20.30 6.18
CA ASP A 239 -1.55 21.02 5.59
C ASP A 239 -1.15 22.42 5.10
N LEU A 240 -0.13 23.02 5.73
CA LEU A 240 0.39 24.33 5.34
C LEU A 240 1.14 24.28 3.99
N LEU A 241 1.83 23.18 3.69
CA LEU A 241 2.53 23.02 2.42
C LEU A 241 1.58 23.11 1.21
N PRO A 242 0.50 22.31 1.09
CA PRO A 242 -0.44 22.44 -0.01
C PRO A 242 -1.19 23.79 -0.01
N ASP A 243 -1.52 24.35 1.15
CA ASP A 243 -2.16 25.67 1.26
C ASP A 243 -1.28 26.79 0.65
N LEU A 244 -0.02 26.87 1.08
CA LEU A 244 0.90 27.89 0.55
C LEU A 244 1.26 27.63 -0.90
N TRP A 245 1.36 26.36 -1.32
CA TRP A 245 1.58 26.02 -2.71
C TRP A 245 0.46 26.58 -3.60
N ALA A 246 -0.80 26.33 -3.25
CA ALA A 246 -1.95 26.82 -4.00
C ALA A 246 -1.97 28.36 -4.08
N LYS A 247 -1.79 29.03 -2.94
CA LYS A 247 -1.78 30.51 -2.88
C LYS A 247 -0.65 31.12 -3.72
N VAL A 248 0.53 30.52 -3.70
CA VAL A 248 1.67 30.99 -4.52
C VAL A 248 1.44 30.65 -5.99
N GLU A 249 0.85 29.50 -6.31
CA GLU A 249 0.52 29.13 -7.70
C GLU A 249 -0.53 30.06 -8.33
N ASP A 250 -1.51 30.54 -7.55
CA ASP A 250 -2.53 31.48 -7.99
C ASP A 250 -2.00 32.94 -8.11
N ASP A 251 -0.86 33.27 -7.50
CA ASP A 251 -0.26 34.61 -7.63
C ASP A 251 0.28 34.81 -9.06
N PRO A 252 -0.15 35.87 -9.79
CA PRO A 252 0.20 36.05 -11.19
C PRO A 252 1.65 36.52 -11.41
N SER A 253 2.42 36.79 -10.35
CA SER A 253 3.79 37.32 -10.46
C SER A 253 4.79 36.31 -11.02
N GLU A 254 5.81 36.85 -11.69
CA GLU A 254 6.90 36.07 -12.24
C GLU A 254 7.71 35.34 -11.16
N ASP A 255 7.92 35.95 -9.99
CA ASP A 255 8.59 35.32 -8.84
C ASP A 255 7.84 34.07 -8.37
N ALA A 256 6.52 34.18 -8.19
CA ALA A 256 5.68 33.07 -7.77
C ALA A 256 5.67 31.92 -8.81
N ARG A 257 5.48 32.26 -10.10
CA ARG A 257 5.57 31.29 -11.21
C ARG A 257 6.94 30.61 -11.28
N THR A 258 8.01 31.36 -11.07
CA THR A 258 9.38 30.84 -11.08
C THR A 258 9.58 29.83 -9.96
N VAL A 259 9.19 30.17 -8.73
CA VAL A 259 9.34 29.28 -7.57
C VAL A 259 8.49 28.02 -7.75
N ILE A 260 7.22 28.13 -8.15
CA ILE A 260 6.38 26.95 -8.41
C ILE A 260 6.94 26.10 -9.54
N GLY A 261 7.42 26.72 -10.62
CA GLY A 261 8.10 26.03 -11.72
C GLY A 261 9.32 25.24 -11.24
N GLN A 262 10.17 25.84 -10.41
CA GLN A 262 11.34 25.18 -9.81
C GLN A 262 10.95 24.02 -8.88
N LEU A 263 9.94 24.21 -8.03
CA LEU A 263 9.44 23.15 -7.15
C LEU A 263 8.87 21.97 -7.95
N ARG A 264 8.03 22.24 -8.96
CA ARG A 264 7.50 21.21 -9.88
C ARG A 264 8.61 20.50 -10.63
N ALA A 265 9.58 21.23 -11.18
CA ALA A 265 10.71 20.66 -11.90
C ALA A 265 11.53 19.73 -11.01
N PHE A 266 11.81 20.14 -9.76
CA PHE A 266 12.51 19.31 -8.79
C PHE A 266 11.74 18.04 -8.43
N ARG A 267 10.44 18.16 -8.09
CA ARG A 267 9.62 16.96 -7.81
C ARG A 267 9.58 16.03 -9.03
N ASN A 268 9.46 16.57 -10.25
CA ASN A 268 9.48 15.78 -11.48
C ASN A 268 10.82 15.05 -11.67
N SER A 269 11.96 15.70 -11.43
CA SER A 269 13.27 15.05 -11.58
C SER A 269 13.46 13.93 -10.56
N VAL A 270 12.94 14.08 -9.34
CA VAL A 270 12.92 12.99 -8.34
C VAL A 270 12.06 11.82 -8.82
N VAL A 271 10.87 12.09 -9.37
CA VAL A 271 9.98 11.06 -9.93
C VAL A 271 10.66 10.33 -11.09
N ASP A 272 11.33 11.06 -11.99
CA ASP A 272 12.07 10.45 -13.10
C ASP A 272 13.24 9.59 -12.59
N GLY A 273 13.99 10.06 -11.59
CA GLY A 273 15.05 9.26 -10.95
C GLY A 273 14.53 7.98 -10.30
N ILE A 274 13.36 8.01 -9.65
CA ILE A 274 12.71 6.80 -9.10
C ILE A 274 12.31 5.83 -10.21
N ALA A 275 11.86 6.33 -11.37
CA ALA A 275 11.47 5.50 -12.50
C ALA A 275 12.67 4.75 -13.09
N GLU A 276 13.85 5.39 -13.09
CA GLU A 276 15.12 4.78 -13.52
C GLU A 276 15.64 3.77 -12.48
N ASP A 277 15.71 4.16 -11.20
CA ASP A 277 16.11 3.27 -10.11
C ASP A 277 15.33 3.55 -8.80
N PRO A 278 14.38 2.69 -8.43
CA PRO A 278 13.60 2.87 -7.22
C PRO A 278 14.31 2.40 -5.94
N THR A 279 15.55 1.90 -6.02
CA THR A 279 16.25 1.25 -4.89
C THR A 279 16.30 2.12 -3.63
N ASP A 280 16.61 3.41 -3.77
CA ASP A 280 16.69 4.32 -2.62
C ASP A 280 15.31 4.60 -2.01
N LEU A 281 14.28 4.78 -2.84
CA LEU A 281 12.89 4.93 -2.36
C LEU A 281 12.42 3.68 -1.63
N ILE A 282 12.69 2.49 -2.16
CA ILE A 282 12.30 1.24 -1.51
C ILE A 282 12.96 1.15 -0.13
N ARG A 283 14.27 1.39 -0.04
CA ARG A 283 14.98 1.41 1.24
C ARG A 283 14.35 2.40 2.20
N TRP A 284 14.12 3.64 1.75
CA TRP A 284 13.49 4.68 2.57
C TRP A 284 12.12 4.24 3.10
N LEU A 285 11.28 3.62 2.26
CA LEU A 285 9.96 3.11 2.65
C LEU A 285 10.04 1.99 3.70
N TYR A 286 11.12 1.21 3.73
CA TYR A 286 11.34 0.24 4.80
C TYR A 286 11.89 0.85 6.09
N GLU A 287 12.79 1.82 5.98
CA GLU A 287 13.46 2.44 7.12
C GLU A 287 12.59 3.50 7.82
N ASN A 288 11.55 4.01 7.14
CA ASN A 288 10.64 5.03 7.66
C ASN A 288 9.21 4.50 7.85
N GLN A 289 9.08 3.20 8.11
CA GLN A 289 7.81 2.61 8.55
C GLN A 289 7.44 3.16 9.94
N GLY A 290 6.17 3.09 10.33
CA GLY A 290 5.82 3.39 11.73
C GLY A 290 6.13 2.20 12.63
N ASP A 291 6.64 2.41 13.85
CA ASP A 291 7.10 1.35 14.77
C ASP A 291 6.10 0.21 14.97
N ARG A 292 4.81 0.53 15.17
CA ARG A 292 3.73 -0.47 15.32
C ARG A 292 3.39 -1.24 14.04
N ARG A 293 3.96 -0.85 12.90
CA ARG A 293 3.71 -1.39 11.56
C ARG A 293 4.99 -1.96 10.93
N PHE A 294 6.09 -2.01 11.68
CA PHE A 294 7.34 -2.59 11.21
C PHE A 294 7.12 -4.02 10.72
N ASP A 295 7.57 -4.27 9.50
CA ASP A 295 7.70 -5.62 8.98
C ASP A 295 8.70 -5.66 7.80
N ALA A 296 9.36 -6.81 7.68
CA ALA A 296 10.37 -7.16 6.68
C ALA A 296 9.89 -8.27 5.73
N ALA A 297 8.60 -8.31 5.39
CA ALA A 297 8.13 -9.16 4.30
C ALA A 297 8.49 -8.55 2.95
N ASN A 298 8.48 -9.38 1.91
CA ASN A 298 8.60 -8.92 0.53
C ASN A 298 7.41 -8.03 0.16
N ARG A 299 7.66 -6.77 -0.17
CA ARG A 299 6.60 -5.82 -0.56
C ARG A 299 6.75 -5.39 -2.00
N LEU A 300 5.62 -5.31 -2.70
CA LEU A 300 5.52 -4.57 -3.94
C LEU A 300 4.83 -3.23 -3.62
N PHE A 301 5.53 -2.12 -3.84
CA PHE A 301 4.99 -0.80 -3.62
C PHE A 301 4.34 -0.28 -4.89
N LEU A 302 3.06 0.05 -4.82
CA LEU A 302 2.38 0.82 -5.86
C LEU A 302 2.41 2.30 -5.45
N VAL A 303 3.30 3.07 -6.06
CA VAL A 303 3.50 4.50 -5.74
C VAL A 303 2.70 5.33 -6.74
N LEU A 304 1.70 6.05 -6.24
CA LEU A 304 0.82 6.89 -7.04
C LEU A 304 1.32 8.33 -7.05
N VAL A 305 1.49 8.91 -8.24
CA VAL A 305 2.00 10.27 -8.42
C VAL A 305 1.17 11.02 -9.48
N ASP A 306 0.39 12.00 -9.06
CA ASP A 306 -0.27 12.93 -9.99
C ASP A 306 0.62 14.15 -10.21
N GLN A 307 1.36 14.18 -11.33
CA GLN A 307 2.25 15.29 -11.66
C GLN A 307 1.50 16.55 -12.12
N ARG A 308 0.17 16.48 -12.30
CA ARG A 308 -0.68 17.67 -12.49
C ARG A 308 -0.87 18.38 -11.14
N ASN A 309 -1.11 17.61 -10.08
CA ASN A 309 -1.20 18.09 -8.71
C ASN A 309 -0.74 17.00 -7.72
N TYR A 310 0.47 17.16 -7.17
CA TYR A 310 1.09 16.18 -6.28
C TYR A 310 0.25 15.86 -5.04
N PHE A 311 -0.49 16.85 -4.52
CA PHE A 311 -1.33 16.72 -3.33
C PHE A 311 -2.65 15.97 -3.61
N ASP A 312 -2.97 15.72 -4.87
CA ASP A 312 -4.17 15.00 -5.32
C ASP A 312 -3.89 13.55 -5.77
N SER A 313 -2.67 13.05 -5.55
CA SER A 313 -2.27 11.69 -5.93
C SER A 313 -3.19 10.60 -5.34
N TRP A 314 -3.92 10.90 -4.26
CA TRP A 314 -4.94 10.01 -3.69
C TRP A 314 -6.08 9.68 -4.66
N LYS A 315 -6.42 10.60 -5.58
CA LYS A 315 -7.45 10.39 -6.61
C LYS A 315 -7.05 9.31 -7.62
N LEU A 316 -5.76 9.02 -7.77
CA LEU A 316 -5.31 7.96 -8.67
C LEU A 316 -5.71 6.57 -8.18
N LYS A 317 -5.98 6.36 -6.87
CA LYS A 317 -6.43 5.06 -6.33
C LYS A 317 -7.72 4.55 -6.98
N ARG A 318 -8.57 5.45 -7.48
CA ARG A 318 -9.81 5.11 -8.21
C ARG A 318 -9.67 5.19 -9.74
N ALA A 319 -8.50 5.59 -10.25
CA ALA A 319 -8.21 5.66 -11.68
C ALA A 319 -7.87 4.27 -12.24
N LYS A 320 -8.85 3.36 -12.16
CA LYS A 320 -8.68 1.94 -12.54
C LYS A 320 -8.06 1.74 -13.93
N PRO A 321 -8.47 2.46 -15.01
CA PRO A 321 -7.88 2.26 -16.33
C PRO A 321 -6.36 2.49 -16.34
N LEU A 322 -5.91 3.62 -15.78
CA LEU A 322 -4.49 3.96 -15.66
C LEU A 322 -3.74 2.92 -14.81
N ILE A 323 -4.28 2.57 -13.64
CA ILE A 323 -3.70 1.53 -12.78
C ILE A 323 -3.57 0.19 -13.51
N THR A 324 -4.57 -0.17 -14.33
CA THR A 324 -4.58 -1.43 -15.08
C THR A 324 -3.49 -1.46 -16.15
N GLU A 325 -3.29 -0.35 -16.85
CA GLU A 325 -2.25 -0.20 -17.86
C GLU A 325 -0.86 -0.37 -17.24
N GLU A 326 -0.55 0.41 -16.20
CA GLU A 326 0.75 0.42 -15.51
C GLU A 326 1.06 -0.94 -14.83
N ILE A 327 0.04 -1.57 -14.23
CA ILE A 327 0.20 -2.92 -13.64
C ILE A 327 0.51 -3.96 -14.71
N ARG A 328 -0.18 -3.93 -15.85
CA ARG A 328 0.08 -4.87 -16.94
C ARG A 328 1.46 -4.67 -17.52
N GLU A 329 1.84 -3.43 -17.81
CA GLU A 329 3.16 -3.11 -18.34
C GLU A 329 4.27 -3.61 -17.40
N TYR A 330 4.16 -3.36 -16.10
CA TYR A 330 5.12 -3.90 -15.12
C TYR A 330 5.15 -5.42 -15.12
N LEU A 331 4.00 -6.10 -15.08
CA LEU A 331 3.95 -7.56 -14.98
C LEU A 331 4.41 -8.28 -16.25
N ASP A 332 4.11 -7.73 -17.42
CA ASP A 332 4.55 -8.26 -18.71
C ASP A 332 6.08 -8.16 -18.86
N ASN A 333 6.67 -7.07 -18.33
CA ASN A 333 8.10 -6.78 -18.43
C ASN A 333 8.92 -7.25 -17.22
N CYS A 334 8.30 -7.58 -16.08
CA CYS A 334 9.03 -8.10 -14.93
C CYS A 334 9.71 -9.40 -15.35
N GLY A 335 11.01 -9.56 -15.12
CA GLY A 335 11.75 -10.76 -15.54
C GLY A 335 11.30 -12.03 -14.81
N GLN A 336 11.95 -13.17 -15.04
CA GLN A 336 11.60 -14.43 -14.35
C GLN A 336 11.77 -14.35 -12.82
N ARG A 337 12.51 -13.34 -12.34
CA ARG A 337 12.70 -13.02 -10.93
C ARG A 337 12.17 -11.60 -10.70
N PRO A 338 10.89 -11.43 -10.37
CA PRO A 338 10.32 -10.11 -10.12
C PRO A 338 10.90 -9.49 -8.85
N GLY A 339 11.05 -8.16 -8.86
CA GLY A 339 11.62 -7.39 -7.77
C GLY A 339 13.14 -7.41 -7.68
N ARG A 340 13.64 -6.63 -6.72
CA ARG A 340 15.05 -6.37 -6.44
C ARG A 340 15.40 -6.89 -5.03
N ASN A 341 16.63 -7.35 -4.83
CA ASN A 341 17.12 -7.67 -3.50
C ASN A 341 17.51 -6.36 -2.78
N ILE A 342 16.78 -6.01 -1.74
CA ILE A 342 17.00 -4.79 -0.96
C ILE A 342 17.52 -5.15 0.41
N THR A 343 18.53 -4.41 0.85
CA THR A 343 19.03 -4.42 2.22
C THR A 343 18.71 -3.07 2.86
N PHE A 344 18.14 -3.11 4.07
CA PHE A 344 17.74 -1.92 4.83
C PHE A 344 17.98 -2.13 6.32
N THR A 345 18.07 -1.04 7.08
CA THR A 345 18.30 -1.10 8.54
C THR A 345 17.09 -0.61 9.32
N TRP A 346 16.65 -1.37 10.30
CA TRP A 346 15.61 -0.95 11.24
C TRP A 346 16.07 -1.21 12.68
N GLU A 347 16.05 -0.17 13.52
CA GLU A 347 16.50 -0.24 14.93
C GLU A 347 17.89 -0.90 15.10
N GLY A 348 18.81 -0.60 14.18
CA GLY A 348 20.18 -1.14 14.19
C GLY A 348 20.32 -2.58 13.71
N THR A 349 19.23 -3.23 13.27
CA THR A 349 19.26 -4.57 12.67
C THR A 349 19.15 -4.48 11.15
N GLU A 350 20.03 -5.21 10.45
CA GLU A 350 19.98 -5.34 8.98
C GLU A 350 18.95 -6.39 8.55
N TYR A 351 18.11 -6.04 7.58
CA TYR A 351 17.13 -6.92 6.96
C TYR A 351 17.36 -7.02 5.46
N ARG A 352 17.02 -8.18 4.89
CA ARG A 352 17.05 -8.44 3.45
C ARG A 352 15.66 -8.81 2.96
N VAL A 353 15.23 -8.25 1.85
CA VAL A 353 13.90 -8.49 1.27
C VAL A 353 13.97 -8.51 -0.25
N VAL A 354 13.01 -9.16 -0.89
CA VAL A 354 12.72 -8.95 -2.30
C VAL A 354 11.61 -7.93 -2.41
N SER A 355 11.85 -6.81 -3.10
CA SER A 355 10.90 -5.71 -3.16
C SER A 355 11.02 -4.94 -4.47
N ASP A 356 9.95 -4.25 -4.86
CA ASP A 356 9.99 -3.34 -6.00
C ASP A 356 9.03 -2.17 -5.83
N VAL A 357 9.18 -1.16 -6.68
CA VAL A 357 8.23 -0.08 -6.88
C VAL A 357 7.67 -0.15 -8.29
N LEU A 358 6.35 -0.12 -8.37
CA LEU A 358 5.60 0.21 -9.58
C LEU A 358 5.07 1.63 -9.40
N MET A 359 5.41 2.52 -10.33
CA MET A 359 4.90 3.90 -10.30
C MET A 359 3.70 4.05 -11.22
N VAL A 360 2.61 4.61 -10.70
CA VAL A 360 1.46 5.04 -11.50
C VAL A 360 1.53 6.55 -11.64
N ARG A 361 1.84 7.02 -12.85
CA ARG A 361 2.10 8.43 -13.12
C ARG A 361 0.98 9.04 -13.94
N GLN A 362 0.38 10.10 -13.43
CA GLN A 362 -0.49 10.94 -14.22
C GLN A 362 0.25 12.22 -14.60
N ILE A 363 0.67 12.31 -15.85
CA ILE A 363 1.46 13.42 -16.37
C ILE A 363 0.52 14.53 -16.86
N ALA A 364 0.92 15.79 -16.70
CA ALA A 364 0.28 16.90 -17.40
C ALA A 364 0.57 16.78 -18.90
N ALA A 365 -0.46 16.89 -19.76
CA ALA A 365 -0.24 16.87 -21.20
C ALA A 365 0.86 17.88 -21.56
N ARG A 366 1.90 17.43 -22.30
CA ARG A 366 2.88 18.34 -22.91
C ARG A 366 2.08 19.24 -23.85
N ARG A 367 1.88 20.50 -23.48
CA ARG A 367 1.30 21.51 -24.36
C ARG A 367 2.32 21.94 -25.41
#